data_AF-A0A0H3K0G5-F1
#
_entry.id   AF-A0A0H3K0G5-F1
#
_cell.length_a   1.000
_cell.length_b   1.000
_cell.length_c   1.000
_cell.angle_alpha   90.00
_cell.angle_beta   90.00
_cell.angle_gamma   90.00
#
_symmetry.space_group_name_H-M   'P 1'
#
loop_
_entity.id
_entity.type
_entity.pdbx_description
1 polymer ?
#
loop_
_entity_poly.entity_id
_entity_poly.type
_entity_poly.pdbx_seq_one_letter_code
_entity_poly.pdbx_strand_id
1 'polypeptide(L)'
;MLFQSYDPGDFYDELFLAPGQPRPEAELLVRKVDTLPVEEIQRRQQLAQNFLMKMGATFNVYGAEGGIERIIPFDIIPRLMSATEWWPLERGLKQRITALNCFLQDIYNDQKILKDRVIPEELILSANGFLKPCIGLKPPHGIWCHIAGIDMVRDRSGAWYVLEDNVRCPSGVSYFLENRQVMKRTFPEVFSRGGVLPVDEYPGHLLDTLLHLAPDQVDNPTVVVLSPGIYNSAYFEHAYLAQKMGAELVEGRDLVIADGYLQMRTTCGLKRVDVIYRRIDDDFIDPLAFKPDSLLGIPGLLEVYRQGRVAIANALGTGVADDKVIYTYVPAMIRYYLGEDPILNNVPTFLCWEEDQRAYVLDHLDELVVKAAGESGGYGMLIGPQASEEERQKFARLIQENPRNYIAQKTLSLSRSPTLIDGELVGCHVDLRPYILCGETIHITPGGFTRVAMRKGSLVVNSSQGGGSKDTWVLTESSDFNSSQSQA
;
A
#
# COMPACT_ATOMS: atom_id res chain seq x y z
N MET A 1 25.21 -1.05 -26.12
CA MET A 1 24.60 -1.87 -25.06
C MET A 1 23.66 -0.97 -24.29
N LEU A 2 22.44 -1.43 -23.97
CA LEU A 2 21.36 -0.56 -23.49
C LEU A 2 21.72 0.15 -22.17
N PHE A 3 22.44 -0.52 -21.26
CA PHE A 3 22.84 0.07 -19.97
C PHE A 3 24.12 0.93 -20.05
N GLN A 4 24.92 0.84 -21.11
CA GLN A 4 26.16 1.64 -21.23
C GLN A 4 25.90 3.14 -21.41
N SER A 5 24.75 3.52 -21.95
CA SER A 5 24.34 4.92 -22.11
C SER A 5 23.55 5.45 -20.90
N TYR A 6 23.33 4.64 -19.87
CA TYR A 6 22.57 5.04 -18.69
C TYR A 6 23.46 5.80 -17.71
N ASP A 7 23.00 6.98 -17.31
CA ASP A 7 23.62 7.79 -16.26
C ASP A 7 22.66 7.89 -15.06
N PRO A 8 23.02 7.34 -13.89
CA PRO A 8 22.20 7.46 -12.67
C PRO A 8 22.07 8.92 -12.19
N GLY A 9 22.97 9.81 -12.61
CA GLY A 9 23.00 11.20 -12.16
C GLY A 9 23.27 11.34 -10.66
N ASP A 10 22.86 12.48 -10.08
CA ASP A 10 23.09 12.79 -8.68
C ASP A 10 21.98 12.30 -7.72
N PHE A 11 21.55 11.06 -7.91
CA PHE A 11 20.49 10.40 -7.15
C PHE A 11 20.96 9.04 -6.63
N TYR A 12 20.29 8.52 -5.61
CA TYR A 12 20.41 7.09 -5.30
C TYR A 12 19.75 6.32 -6.43
N ASP A 13 20.53 5.61 -7.23
CA ASP A 13 20.01 4.71 -8.26
C ASP A 13 19.90 3.28 -7.73
N GLU A 14 18.76 2.64 -7.98
CA GLU A 14 18.44 1.30 -7.47
C GLU A 14 19.24 0.18 -8.17
N LEU A 15 19.83 0.42 -9.35
CA LEU A 15 20.61 -0.60 -10.08
C LEU A 15 22.09 -0.23 -10.27
N PHE A 16 22.46 1.05 -10.23
CA PHE A 16 23.82 1.53 -10.49
C PHE A 16 24.40 2.32 -9.31
N LEU A 17 25.70 2.16 -9.05
CA LEU A 17 26.47 3.01 -8.14
C LEU A 17 27.01 4.25 -8.84
N ALA A 18 27.38 4.10 -10.12
CA ALA A 18 27.91 5.13 -11.00
C ALA A 18 27.72 4.70 -12.47
N PRO A 19 27.93 5.60 -13.46
CA PRO A 19 27.89 5.22 -14.88
C PRO A 19 28.74 3.98 -15.17
N GLY A 20 28.12 2.95 -15.75
CA GLY A 20 28.78 1.67 -16.08
C GLY A 20 29.16 0.78 -14.88
N GLN A 21 28.81 1.15 -13.65
CA GLN A 21 29.07 0.38 -12.44
C GLN A 21 27.75 -0.09 -11.81
N PRO A 22 27.24 -1.27 -12.20
CA PRO A 22 26.04 -1.83 -11.56
C PRO A 22 26.32 -2.18 -10.10
N ARG A 23 25.28 -2.16 -9.27
CA ARG A 23 25.33 -2.71 -7.92
C ARG A 23 25.56 -4.22 -7.97
N PRO A 24 26.19 -4.83 -6.93
CA PRO A 24 26.48 -6.26 -6.91
C PRO A 24 25.27 -7.14 -7.22
N GLU A 25 24.12 -6.83 -6.64
CA GLU A 25 22.84 -7.52 -6.84
C GLU A 25 22.31 -7.39 -8.29
N ALA A 26 22.65 -6.30 -8.99
CA ALA A 26 22.19 -6.01 -10.34
C ALA A 26 23.08 -6.59 -11.44
N GLU A 27 24.28 -7.10 -11.13
CA GLU A 27 25.24 -7.57 -12.12
C GLU A 27 24.68 -8.63 -13.07
N LEU A 28 23.97 -9.63 -12.54
CA LEU A 28 23.42 -10.72 -13.35
C LEU A 28 22.37 -10.20 -14.35
N LEU A 29 21.49 -9.30 -13.87
CA LEU A 29 20.46 -8.68 -14.70
C LEU A 29 21.11 -7.82 -15.80
N VAL A 30 22.03 -6.93 -15.43
CA VAL A 30 22.68 -6.00 -16.36
C VAL A 30 23.45 -6.76 -17.43
N ARG A 31 24.24 -7.78 -17.05
CA ARG A 31 24.95 -8.64 -18.02
C ARG A 31 23.97 -9.32 -18.98
N LYS A 32 22.85 -9.84 -18.48
CA LYS A 32 21.87 -10.51 -19.34
C LYS A 32 21.23 -9.54 -20.32
N VAL A 33 20.78 -8.39 -19.85
CA VAL A 33 20.12 -7.39 -20.70
C VAL A 33 21.09 -6.83 -21.75
N ASP A 34 22.35 -6.62 -21.40
CA ASP A 34 23.37 -6.15 -22.36
C ASP A 34 23.72 -7.18 -23.45
N THR A 35 23.38 -8.46 -23.25
CA THR A 35 23.49 -9.48 -24.31
C THR A 35 22.35 -9.44 -25.33
N LEU A 36 21.26 -8.70 -25.06
CA LEU A 36 20.08 -8.66 -25.91
C LEU A 36 20.10 -7.41 -26.82
N PRO A 37 19.70 -7.54 -28.11
CA PRO A 37 19.40 -6.39 -28.95
C PRO A 37 18.26 -5.54 -28.36
N VAL A 38 18.28 -4.22 -28.62
CA VAL A 38 17.25 -3.29 -28.12
C VAL A 38 15.86 -3.67 -28.63
N GLU A 39 15.77 -4.16 -29.86
CA GLU A 39 14.52 -4.61 -30.48
C GLU A 39 13.92 -5.83 -29.73
N GLU A 40 14.77 -6.73 -29.22
CA GLU A 40 14.33 -7.87 -28.44
C GLU A 40 13.82 -7.44 -27.05
N ILE A 41 14.44 -6.43 -26.45
CA ILE A 41 14.00 -5.83 -25.18
C ILE A 41 12.65 -5.14 -25.37
N GLN A 42 12.48 -4.35 -26.43
CA GLN A 42 11.21 -3.72 -26.78
C GLN A 42 10.11 -4.75 -27.07
N ARG A 43 10.45 -5.84 -27.79
CA ARG A 43 9.52 -6.95 -28.03
C ARG A 43 9.06 -7.59 -26.71
N ARG A 44 9.98 -7.83 -25.78
CA ARG A 44 9.66 -8.34 -24.44
C ARG A 44 8.76 -7.39 -23.65
N GLN A 45 9.05 -6.09 -23.68
CA GLN A 45 8.24 -5.05 -23.07
C GLN A 45 6.80 -5.07 -23.60
N GLN A 46 6.62 -5.13 -24.93
CA GLN A 46 5.30 -5.23 -25.54
C GLN A 46 4.58 -6.53 -25.18
N LEU A 47 5.28 -7.67 -25.16
CA LEU A 47 4.69 -8.96 -24.77
C LEU A 47 4.24 -8.97 -23.31
N ALA A 48 5.06 -8.40 -22.42
CA ALA A 48 4.74 -8.24 -21.00
C ALA A 48 3.47 -7.39 -20.80
N GLN A 49 3.39 -6.24 -21.48
CA GLN A 49 2.23 -5.35 -21.39
C GLN A 49 0.95 -6.00 -21.96
N ASN A 50 1.07 -6.70 -23.10
CA ASN A 50 -0.05 -7.46 -23.69
C ASN A 50 -0.51 -8.60 -22.79
N PHE A 51 0.40 -9.23 -22.04
CA PHE A 51 0.05 -10.29 -21.10
C PHE A 51 -0.75 -9.74 -19.92
N LEU A 52 -0.30 -8.64 -19.31
CA LEU A 52 -1.04 -7.94 -18.25
C LEU A 52 -2.44 -7.50 -18.72
N MET A 53 -2.55 -6.98 -19.95
CA MET A 53 -3.84 -6.64 -20.55
C MET A 53 -4.78 -7.84 -20.62
N LYS A 54 -4.29 -8.99 -21.11
CA LYS A 54 -5.10 -10.21 -21.24
C LYS A 54 -5.55 -10.79 -19.91
N MET A 55 -4.80 -10.54 -18.84
CA MET A 55 -5.17 -10.97 -17.50
C MET A 55 -6.18 -10.03 -16.83
N GLY A 56 -6.54 -8.92 -17.47
CA GLY A 56 -7.48 -7.96 -16.89
C GLY A 56 -6.85 -7.08 -15.81
N ALA A 57 -5.52 -6.95 -15.77
CA ALA A 57 -4.81 -6.02 -14.90
C ALA A 57 -5.01 -4.56 -15.37
N THR A 58 -6.26 -4.12 -15.43
CA THR A 58 -6.70 -2.78 -15.82
C THR A 58 -7.06 -1.96 -14.58
N PHE A 59 -7.12 -0.64 -14.73
CA PHE A 59 -7.58 0.30 -13.72
C PHE A 59 -8.59 1.26 -14.35
N ASN A 60 -9.68 1.56 -13.64
CA ASN A 60 -10.63 2.58 -14.07
C ASN A 60 -10.12 3.97 -13.68
N VAL A 61 -9.85 4.82 -14.68
CA VAL A 61 -9.49 6.23 -14.46
C VAL A 61 -10.78 7.05 -14.42
N TYR A 62 -11.17 7.52 -13.24
CA TYR A 62 -12.31 8.43 -13.08
C TYR A 62 -12.03 9.77 -13.79
N GLY A 63 -12.95 10.21 -14.65
CA GLY A 63 -12.92 11.54 -15.28
C GLY A 63 -12.46 11.59 -16.74
N ALA A 64 -12.04 10.49 -17.36
CA ALA A 64 -11.93 10.43 -18.81
C ALA A 64 -13.33 10.13 -19.39
N GLU A 65 -13.88 11.04 -20.20
CA GLU A 65 -15.10 10.77 -20.98
C GLU A 65 -14.93 9.44 -21.72
N GLY A 66 -15.68 8.41 -21.31
CA GLY A 66 -15.70 7.10 -21.96
C GLY A 66 -15.36 5.88 -21.10
N GLY A 67 -15.05 6.00 -19.80
CA GLY A 67 -14.94 4.82 -18.91
C GLY A 67 -13.94 3.76 -19.39
N ILE A 68 -12.89 4.19 -20.09
CA ILE A 68 -11.96 3.27 -20.76
C ILE A 68 -11.01 2.71 -19.69
N GLU A 69 -11.18 1.43 -19.37
CA GLU A 69 -10.19 0.64 -18.64
C GLU A 69 -8.79 0.88 -19.23
N ARG A 70 -7.86 1.40 -18.43
CA ARG A 70 -6.47 1.60 -18.85
C ARG A 70 -5.57 0.59 -18.15
N ILE A 71 -4.63 0.03 -18.90
CA ILE A 71 -3.58 -0.83 -18.35
C ILE A 71 -2.58 0.08 -17.63
N ILE A 72 -2.16 -0.30 -16.43
CA ILE A 72 -1.05 0.36 -15.76
C ILE A 72 0.21 0.10 -16.61
N PRO A 73 0.92 1.14 -17.09
CA PRO A 73 2.17 0.94 -17.81
C PRO A 73 3.10 0.07 -16.95
N PHE A 74 3.60 -1.02 -17.53
CA PHE A 74 4.51 -1.92 -16.85
C PHE A 74 5.90 -1.72 -17.41
N ASP A 75 6.93 -1.73 -16.59
CA ASP A 75 8.30 -1.70 -17.06
C ASP A 75 9.01 -3.01 -16.71
N ILE A 76 9.65 -3.62 -17.72
CA ILE A 76 10.32 -4.92 -17.59
C ILE A 76 11.68 -4.83 -16.88
N ILE A 77 12.20 -3.66 -16.53
CA ILE A 77 13.44 -3.53 -15.76
C ILE A 77 13.06 -3.55 -14.26
N PRO A 78 13.30 -4.67 -13.55
CA PRO A 78 12.86 -4.80 -12.16
C PRO A 78 13.67 -3.90 -11.24
N ARG A 79 13.08 -3.54 -10.11
CA ARG A 79 13.78 -2.97 -8.97
C ARG A 79 14.39 -4.11 -8.16
N LEU A 80 15.67 -4.03 -7.84
CA LEU A 80 16.35 -5.04 -7.04
C LEU A 80 16.59 -4.55 -5.61
N MET A 81 16.58 -5.48 -4.68
CA MET A 81 16.92 -5.26 -3.28
C MET A 81 17.63 -6.49 -2.73
N SER A 82 18.70 -6.27 -1.96
CA SER A 82 19.40 -7.34 -1.27
C SER A 82 18.64 -7.80 -0.01
N ALA A 83 18.83 -9.05 0.40
CA ALA A 83 18.37 -9.55 1.70
C ALA A 83 18.84 -8.67 2.87
N THR A 84 20.08 -8.17 2.82
CA THR A 84 20.66 -7.29 3.85
C THR A 84 19.94 -5.94 3.97
N GLU A 85 19.33 -5.45 2.90
CA GLU A 85 18.48 -4.26 2.92
C GLU A 85 17.04 -4.59 3.35
N TRP A 86 16.54 -5.76 2.95
CA TRP A 86 15.16 -6.17 3.19
C TRP A 86 14.90 -6.56 4.66
N TRP A 87 15.77 -7.32 5.33
CA TRP A 87 15.49 -7.80 6.69
C TRP A 87 15.36 -6.67 7.74
N PRO A 88 16.18 -5.61 7.74
CA PRO A 88 15.95 -4.46 8.61
C PRO A 88 14.63 -3.75 8.31
N LEU A 89 14.26 -3.63 7.03
CA LEU A 89 13.00 -3.04 6.60
C LEU A 89 11.81 -3.86 7.10
N GLU A 90 11.85 -5.18 6.95
CA GLU A 90 10.84 -6.10 7.46
C GLU A 90 10.65 -5.96 8.97
N ARG A 91 11.74 -5.93 9.74
CA ARG A 91 11.68 -5.74 11.20
C ARG A 91 11.03 -4.42 11.58
N GLY A 92 11.37 -3.35 10.86
CA GLY A 92 10.80 -2.03 11.12
C GLY A 92 9.31 -1.93 10.74
N LEU A 93 8.89 -2.62 9.68
CA LEU A 93 7.48 -2.72 9.31
C LEU A 93 6.68 -3.51 10.36
N LYS A 94 7.24 -4.61 10.90
CA LYS A 94 6.64 -5.37 12.01
C LYS A 94 6.45 -4.49 13.25
N GLN A 95 7.49 -3.78 13.67
CA GLN A 95 7.42 -2.84 14.79
C GLN A 95 6.32 -1.80 14.58
N ARG A 96 6.29 -1.18 13.39
CA ARG A 96 5.34 -0.12 13.05
C ARG A 96 3.89 -0.63 13.10
N ILE A 97 3.58 -1.76 12.47
CA ILE A 97 2.21 -2.28 12.44
C ILE A 97 1.73 -2.73 13.82
N THR A 98 2.63 -3.24 14.67
CA THR A 98 2.30 -3.58 16.06
C THR A 98 1.91 -2.32 16.83
N ALA A 99 2.67 -1.23 16.72
CA ALA A 99 2.33 0.04 17.36
C ALA A 99 1.00 0.63 16.85
N LEU A 100 0.70 0.52 15.55
CA LEU A 100 -0.57 0.96 14.97
C LEU A 100 -1.77 0.16 15.50
N ASN A 101 -1.63 -1.16 15.66
CA ASN A 101 -2.66 -1.99 16.28
C ASN A 101 -2.88 -1.62 17.75
N CYS A 102 -1.82 -1.39 18.53
CA CYS A 102 -1.92 -0.90 19.91
C CYS A 102 -2.62 0.46 19.99
N PHE A 103 -2.28 1.38 19.08
CA PHE A 103 -2.92 2.69 18.97
C PHE A 103 -4.43 2.58 18.71
N LEU A 104 -4.84 1.79 17.72
CA LEU A 104 -6.25 1.61 17.40
C LEU A 104 -7.02 0.97 18.56
N GLN A 105 -6.41 -0.05 19.19
CA GLN A 105 -6.99 -0.67 20.39
C GLN A 105 -7.19 0.34 21.51
N ASP A 106 -6.23 1.25 21.74
CA ASP A 106 -6.29 2.26 22.78
C ASP A 106 -7.32 3.35 22.46
N ILE A 107 -7.31 3.91 21.25
CA ILE A 107 -8.19 5.01 20.83
C ILE A 107 -9.67 4.66 20.91
N TYR A 108 -10.04 3.42 20.58
CA TYR A 108 -11.43 2.97 20.69
C TYR A 108 -11.81 2.44 22.08
N ASN A 109 -10.87 2.37 23.03
CA ASN A 109 -11.11 1.83 24.37
C ASN A 109 -10.59 2.77 25.47
N ASP A 110 -9.43 2.47 26.06
CA ASP A 110 -8.95 3.14 27.28
C ASP A 110 -8.44 4.57 27.05
N GLN A 111 -8.08 4.92 25.81
CA GLN A 111 -7.57 6.23 25.38
C GLN A 111 -6.40 6.74 26.24
N LYS A 112 -5.49 5.85 26.66
CA LYS A 112 -4.35 6.17 27.53
C LYS A 112 -3.40 7.15 26.87
N ILE A 113 -3.07 6.96 25.59
CA ILE A 113 -2.17 7.86 24.85
C ILE A 113 -2.68 9.31 24.79
N LEU A 114 -4.00 9.51 24.85
CA LEU A 114 -4.64 10.82 24.91
C LEU A 114 -4.61 11.39 26.33
N LYS A 115 -4.93 10.57 27.34
CA LYS A 115 -4.87 10.94 28.76
C LYS A 115 -3.47 11.36 29.19
N ASP A 116 -2.46 10.67 28.67
CA ASP A 116 -1.05 10.95 28.90
C ASP A 116 -0.50 12.08 28.01
N ARG A 117 -1.36 12.65 27.15
CA ARG A 117 -1.08 13.80 26.27
C ARG A 117 0.08 13.59 25.30
N VAL A 118 0.36 12.34 24.93
CA VAL A 118 1.32 12.02 23.87
C VAL A 118 0.76 12.43 22.51
N ILE A 119 -0.57 12.28 22.33
CA ILE A 119 -1.31 12.77 21.17
C ILE A 119 -2.46 13.66 21.67
N PRO A 120 -2.62 14.89 21.13
CA PRO A 120 -3.76 15.73 21.47
C PRO A 120 -5.09 15.10 21.07
N GLU A 121 -6.05 15.10 22.00
CA GLU A 121 -7.40 14.52 21.81
C GLU A 121 -8.14 15.15 20.62
N GLU A 122 -8.01 16.46 20.45
CA GLU A 122 -8.66 17.22 19.38
C GLU A 122 -8.29 16.68 17.99
N LEU A 123 -7.06 16.20 17.79
CA LEU A 123 -6.60 15.65 16.51
C LEU A 123 -7.33 14.36 16.13
N ILE A 124 -7.68 13.56 17.13
CA ILE A 124 -8.41 12.29 16.97
C ILE A 124 -9.89 12.57 16.73
N LEU A 125 -10.50 13.40 17.58
CA LEU A 125 -11.93 13.70 17.50
C LEU A 125 -12.28 14.47 16.21
N SER A 126 -11.33 15.22 15.64
CA SER A 126 -11.51 15.90 14.36
C SER A 126 -11.16 15.03 13.14
N ALA A 127 -10.60 13.83 13.31
CA ALA A 127 -10.18 13.00 12.20
C ALA A 127 -11.39 12.35 11.52
N ASN A 128 -11.49 12.47 10.19
CA ASN A 128 -12.58 11.87 9.42
C ASN A 128 -12.63 10.34 9.56
N GLY A 129 -11.49 9.69 9.80
CA GLY A 129 -11.40 8.25 10.01
C GLY A 129 -11.78 7.79 11.42
N PHE A 130 -12.03 8.70 12.37
CA PHE A 130 -12.46 8.33 13.72
C PHE A 130 -13.97 8.10 13.78
N LEU A 131 -14.35 6.81 13.73
CA LEU A 131 -15.75 6.41 13.75
C LEU A 131 -16.29 6.22 15.16
N LYS A 132 -17.18 7.12 15.61
CA LYS A 132 -17.87 7.00 16.92
C LYS A 132 -18.58 5.64 17.12
N PRO A 133 -19.23 5.03 16.10
CA PRO A 133 -19.80 3.69 16.24
C PRO A 133 -18.78 2.59 16.54
N CYS A 134 -17.48 2.83 16.40
CA CYS A 134 -16.43 1.85 16.73
C CYS A 134 -15.93 1.96 18.18
N ILE A 135 -16.40 2.93 18.98
CA ILE A 135 -16.02 3.03 20.40
C ILE A 135 -16.49 1.78 21.17
N GLY A 136 -15.59 1.19 21.95
CA GLY A 136 -15.79 -0.05 22.68
C GLY A 136 -15.69 -1.32 21.84
N LEU A 137 -15.40 -1.20 20.54
CA LEU A 137 -15.21 -2.35 19.66
C LEU A 137 -13.92 -3.11 20.03
N LYS A 138 -14.01 -4.43 20.01
CA LYS A 138 -12.90 -5.35 20.24
C LYS A 138 -12.87 -6.38 19.11
N PRO A 139 -12.06 -6.15 18.08
CA PRO A 139 -11.86 -7.14 17.02
C PRO A 139 -11.33 -8.47 17.58
N PRO A 140 -11.56 -9.60 16.87
CA PRO A 140 -10.96 -10.88 17.22
C PRO A 140 -9.45 -10.75 17.43
N HIS A 141 -8.95 -11.39 18.49
CA HIS A 141 -7.54 -11.36 18.90
C HIS A 141 -6.93 -9.96 19.11
N GLY A 142 -7.75 -8.90 19.17
CA GLY A 142 -7.28 -7.52 19.29
C GLY A 142 -6.58 -6.98 18.04
N ILE A 143 -6.76 -7.64 16.87
CA ILE A 143 -6.13 -7.25 15.61
C ILE A 143 -7.07 -6.31 14.85
N TRP A 144 -6.61 -5.09 14.57
CA TRP A 144 -7.36 -4.09 13.83
C TRP A 144 -6.94 -4.06 12.35
N CYS A 145 -5.64 -3.99 12.12
CA CYS A 145 -5.02 -3.92 10.80
C CYS A 145 -4.55 -5.32 10.38
N HIS A 146 -5.42 -6.05 9.71
CA HIS A 146 -5.14 -7.41 9.23
C HIS A 146 -4.30 -7.39 7.95
N ILE A 147 -4.58 -6.43 7.07
CA ILE A 147 -3.79 -6.13 5.88
C ILE A 147 -3.35 -4.67 5.97
N ALA A 148 -2.07 -4.39 5.80
CA ALA A 148 -1.56 -3.02 5.70
C ALA A 148 -0.65 -2.87 4.47
N GLY A 149 -0.79 -1.75 3.77
CA GLY A 149 0.13 -1.34 2.70
C GLY A 149 0.91 -0.11 3.15
N ILE A 150 2.22 -0.22 3.30
CA ILE A 150 3.04 0.89 3.81
C ILE A 150 3.79 1.50 2.64
N ASP A 151 3.51 2.76 2.30
CA ASP A 151 4.22 3.45 1.23
C ASP A 151 5.58 3.90 1.71
N MET A 152 6.63 3.52 0.99
CA MET A 152 8.00 3.78 1.35
C MET A 152 8.79 4.35 0.18
N VAL A 153 9.67 5.28 0.50
CA VAL A 153 10.62 5.88 -0.44
C VAL A 153 12.02 5.83 0.11
N ARG A 154 12.98 5.92 -0.81
CA ARG A 154 14.40 6.00 -0.49
C ARG A 154 14.92 7.38 -0.90
N ASP A 155 15.70 8.01 -0.04
CA ASP A 155 16.33 9.31 -0.34
C ASP A 155 17.67 9.13 -1.07
N ARG A 156 18.35 10.25 -1.35
CA ARG A 156 19.68 10.26 -1.99
C ARG A 156 20.76 9.50 -1.21
N SER A 157 20.63 9.39 0.12
CA SER A 157 21.59 8.64 0.94
C SER A 157 21.36 7.12 0.91
N GLY A 158 20.21 6.68 0.39
CA GLY A 158 19.78 5.28 0.45
C GLY A 158 18.94 4.94 1.69
N ALA A 159 18.68 5.92 2.56
CA ALA A 159 17.84 5.74 3.73
C ALA A 159 16.36 5.61 3.37
N TRP A 160 15.68 4.70 4.05
CA TRP A 160 14.25 4.46 3.88
C TRP A 160 13.40 5.38 4.74
N TYR A 161 12.32 5.87 4.16
CA TYR A 161 11.31 6.68 4.83
C TYR A 161 9.93 6.13 4.50
N VAL A 162 9.10 5.96 5.52
CA VAL A 162 7.66 5.72 5.35
C VAL A 162 7.03 7.04 4.93
N LEU A 163 6.19 7.03 3.90
CA LEU A 163 5.51 8.20 3.36
C LEU A 163 4.04 8.23 3.79
N GLU A 164 3.39 7.06 3.82
CA GLU A 164 1.98 6.91 4.16
C GLU A 164 1.70 5.47 4.65
N ASP A 165 0.81 5.32 5.63
CA ASP A 165 0.30 4.02 6.07
C ASP A 165 -1.08 3.80 5.47
N ASN A 166 -1.35 2.67 4.82
CA ASN A 166 -2.67 2.37 4.26
C ASN A 166 -3.26 1.20 5.05
N VAL A 167 -4.15 1.50 6.00
CA VAL A 167 -4.73 0.50 6.93
C VAL A 167 -6.25 0.38 6.84
N ARG A 168 -6.89 1.03 5.87
CA ARG A 168 -8.31 0.80 5.52
C ARG A 168 -8.46 -0.43 4.63
N CYS A 169 -8.53 -0.21 3.31
CA CYS A 169 -8.67 -1.23 2.28
C CYS A 169 -7.47 -1.12 1.30
N PRO A 170 -6.24 -1.47 1.73
CA PRO A 170 -5.06 -1.34 0.87
C PRO A 170 -5.21 -2.18 -0.41
N SER A 171 -4.81 -1.59 -1.54
CA SER A 171 -4.84 -2.20 -2.86
C SER A 171 -3.47 -2.15 -3.54
N GLY A 172 -3.31 -2.99 -4.56
CA GLY A 172 -2.13 -3.09 -5.41
C GLY A 172 -1.44 -4.46 -5.40
N VAL A 173 -1.96 -5.42 -4.64
CA VAL A 173 -1.41 -6.77 -4.48
C VAL A 173 -1.51 -7.55 -5.78
N SER A 174 -2.65 -7.47 -6.48
CA SER A 174 -2.83 -8.25 -7.73
C SER A 174 -1.80 -7.84 -8.77
N TYR A 175 -1.52 -6.55 -8.92
CA TYR A 175 -0.49 -6.06 -9.83
C TYR A 175 0.90 -6.50 -9.41
N PHE A 176 1.22 -6.46 -8.12
CA PHE A 176 2.48 -7.00 -7.60
C PHE A 176 2.68 -8.48 -7.94
N LEU A 177 1.65 -9.31 -7.73
CA LEU A 177 1.71 -10.74 -8.04
C LEU A 177 1.79 -11.00 -9.55
N GLU A 178 1.04 -10.25 -10.35
CA GLU A 178 1.06 -10.41 -11.81
C GLU A 178 2.34 -9.89 -12.45
N ASN A 179 2.91 -8.79 -11.94
CA ASN A 179 4.23 -8.31 -12.34
C ASN A 179 5.28 -9.42 -12.17
N ARG A 180 5.22 -10.17 -11.07
CA ARG A 180 6.12 -11.31 -10.86
C ARG A 180 5.91 -12.43 -11.88
N GLN A 181 4.66 -12.77 -12.19
CA GLN A 181 4.34 -13.83 -13.16
C GLN A 181 4.82 -13.47 -14.56
N VAL A 182 4.67 -12.20 -14.96
CA VAL A 182 5.22 -11.65 -16.20
C VAL A 182 6.73 -11.80 -16.21
N MET A 183 7.41 -11.35 -15.15
CA MET A 183 8.86 -11.34 -15.08
C MET A 183 9.51 -12.72 -15.09
N LYS A 184 8.88 -13.73 -14.45
CA LYS A 184 9.29 -15.15 -14.55
C LYS A 184 9.34 -15.64 -16.00
N ARG A 185 8.47 -15.11 -16.88
CA ARG A 185 8.43 -15.44 -18.32
C ARG A 185 9.36 -14.57 -19.16
N THR A 186 9.53 -13.30 -18.78
CA THR A 186 10.37 -12.34 -19.52
C THR A 186 11.86 -12.58 -19.33
N PHE A 187 12.30 -12.96 -18.12
CA PHE A 187 13.71 -13.23 -17.80
C PHE A 187 13.91 -14.53 -16.99
N PRO A 188 13.56 -15.70 -17.55
CA PRO A 188 13.58 -16.96 -16.80
C PRO A 188 14.97 -17.35 -16.27
N GLU A 189 16.04 -17.08 -17.04
CA GLU A 189 17.43 -17.38 -16.63
C GLU A 189 17.91 -16.49 -15.48
N VAL A 190 17.54 -15.21 -15.49
CA VAL A 190 17.91 -14.27 -14.41
C VAL A 190 17.13 -14.63 -13.15
N PHE A 191 15.86 -14.99 -13.30
CA PHE A 191 15.02 -15.37 -12.18
C PHE A 191 15.50 -16.67 -11.51
N SER A 192 15.86 -17.69 -12.29
CA SER A 192 16.30 -18.99 -11.75
C SER A 192 17.69 -18.93 -11.11
N ARG A 193 18.58 -18.07 -11.58
CA ARG A 193 19.94 -17.92 -11.04
C ARG A 193 20.10 -16.78 -10.04
N GLY A 194 19.16 -15.85 -9.98
CA GLY A 194 19.26 -14.62 -9.19
C GLY A 194 18.81 -14.76 -7.73
N GLY A 195 18.20 -15.88 -7.35
CA GLY A 195 17.72 -16.10 -5.99
C GLY A 195 16.63 -15.14 -5.55
N VAL A 196 15.68 -14.85 -6.45
CA VAL A 196 14.55 -14.00 -6.14
C VAL A 196 13.60 -14.74 -5.18
N LEU A 197 13.32 -14.14 -4.02
CA LEU A 197 12.40 -14.70 -3.04
C LEU A 197 10.97 -14.83 -3.62
N PRO A 198 10.26 -15.92 -3.29
CA PRO A 198 8.90 -16.17 -3.79
C PRO A 198 7.90 -15.19 -3.16
N VAL A 199 6.84 -14.90 -3.92
CA VAL A 199 5.74 -13.99 -3.49
C VAL A 199 4.37 -14.57 -3.80
N ASP A 200 4.33 -15.68 -4.54
CA ASP A 200 3.13 -16.36 -4.99
C ASP A 200 2.32 -17.01 -3.85
N GLU A 201 2.92 -17.11 -2.66
CA GLU A 201 2.27 -17.61 -1.44
C GLU A 201 1.34 -16.58 -0.78
N TYR A 202 1.37 -15.29 -1.19
CA TYR A 202 0.58 -14.23 -0.57
C TYR A 202 -0.91 -14.59 -0.41
N PRO A 203 -1.63 -15.12 -1.43
CA PRO A 203 -3.05 -15.45 -1.26
C PRO A 203 -3.29 -16.55 -0.23
N GLY A 204 -2.35 -17.50 -0.08
CA GLY A 204 -2.41 -18.53 0.97
C GLY A 204 -2.26 -17.92 2.36
N HIS A 205 -1.21 -17.12 2.55
CA HIS A 205 -1.00 -16.39 3.82
C HIS A 205 -2.16 -15.43 4.16
N LEU A 206 -2.78 -14.82 3.15
CA LEU A 206 -3.97 -13.99 3.33
C LEU A 206 -5.16 -14.83 3.79
N LEU A 207 -5.41 -15.98 3.17
CA LEU A 207 -6.47 -16.88 3.60
C LEU A 207 -6.23 -17.37 5.03
N ASP A 208 -5.01 -17.80 5.38
CA ASP A 208 -4.65 -18.22 6.73
C ASP A 208 -4.87 -17.09 7.75
N THR A 209 -4.49 -15.85 7.38
CA THR A 209 -4.75 -14.66 8.19
C THR A 209 -6.24 -14.45 8.43
N LEU A 210 -7.08 -14.61 7.41
CA LEU A 210 -8.54 -14.46 7.52
C LEU A 210 -9.17 -15.59 8.34
N LEU A 211 -8.75 -16.83 8.11
CA LEU A 211 -9.22 -18.01 8.86
C LEU A 211 -8.89 -17.90 10.35
N HIS A 212 -7.75 -17.32 10.70
CA HIS A 212 -7.37 -17.05 12.09
C HIS A 212 -8.34 -16.11 12.83
N LEU A 213 -9.13 -15.30 12.10
CA LEU A 213 -10.11 -14.40 12.71
C LEU A 213 -11.46 -15.06 12.96
N ALA A 214 -11.65 -16.29 12.47
CA ALA A 214 -12.89 -17.00 12.65
C ALA A 214 -13.22 -17.15 14.15
N PRO A 215 -14.50 -17.08 14.54
CA PRO A 215 -14.88 -17.35 15.91
C PRO A 215 -14.42 -18.75 16.35
N ASP A 216 -13.84 -18.88 17.55
CA ASP A 216 -13.25 -20.12 18.08
C ASP A 216 -14.18 -21.35 18.04
N GLN A 217 -15.50 -21.14 17.94
CA GLN A 217 -16.50 -22.21 17.93
C GLN A 217 -16.81 -22.76 16.52
N VAL A 218 -16.06 -22.38 15.48
CA VAL A 218 -16.32 -22.75 14.09
C VAL A 218 -15.18 -23.59 13.51
N ASP A 219 -15.42 -24.89 13.31
CA ASP A 219 -14.41 -25.83 12.79
C ASP A 219 -14.04 -25.61 11.31
N ASN A 220 -14.98 -25.13 10.49
CA ASN A 220 -14.77 -24.91 9.06
C ASN A 220 -15.37 -23.55 8.64
N PRO A 221 -14.68 -22.44 8.94
CA PRO A 221 -15.21 -21.11 8.76
C PRO A 221 -15.36 -20.74 7.28
N THR A 222 -16.46 -20.09 6.94
CA THR A 222 -16.70 -19.58 5.60
C THR A 222 -16.18 -18.15 5.47
N VAL A 223 -15.17 -17.97 4.62
CA VAL A 223 -14.59 -16.67 4.25
C VAL A 223 -15.21 -16.15 2.96
N VAL A 224 -15.57 -14.86 2.94
CA VAL A 224 -16.07 -14.18 1.74
C VAL A 224 -15.29 -12.88 1.49
N VAL A 225 -15.17 -12.49 0.21
CA VAL A 225 -14.63 -11.19 -0.21
C VAL A 225 -15.80 -10.28 -0.54
N LEU A 226 -16.07 -9.28 0.30
CA LEU A 226 -17.16 -8.33 0.11
C LEU A 226 -16.69 -7.17 -0.78
N SER A 227 -17.27 -7.06 -1.97
CA SER A 227 -16.93 -6.09 -3.00
C SER A 227 -18.07 -5.08 -3.22
N PRO A 228 -17.75 -3.81 -3.55
CA PRO A 228 -18.75 -2.82 -3.97
C PRO A 228 -19.28 -3.04 -5.40
N GLY A 229 -18.75 -4.04 -6.12
CA GLY A 229 -19.18 -4.42 -7.46
C GLY A 229 -18.30 -3.85 -8.59
N ILE A 230 -18.69 -4.17 -9.83
CA ILE A 230 -17.89 -4.00 -11.06
C ILE A 230 -17.50 -2.54 -11.38
N TYR A 231 -18.23 -1.57 -10.85
CA TYR A 231 -17.96 -0.14 -11.11
C TYR A 231 -16.82 0.43 -10.24
N ASN A 232 -16.26 -0.36 -9.33
CA ASN A 232 -15.10 0.03 -8.54
C ASN A 232 -13.80 -0.24 -9.30
N SER A 233 -12.85 0.69 -9.26
CA SER A 233 -11.58 0.60 -9.99
C SER A 233 -10.68 -0.56 -9.56
N ALA A 234 -10.85 -1.08 -8.34
CA ALA A 234 -10.10 -2.22 -7.81
C ALA A 234 -10.87 -3.55 -7.91
N TYR A 235 -12.03 -3.61 -8.59
CA TYR A 235 -12.83 -4.82 -8.68
C TYR A 235 -12.06 -6.03 -9.22
N PHE A 236 -11.17 -5.82 -10.19
CA PHE A 236 -10.27 -6.86 -10.70
C PHE A 236 -9.47 -7.53 -9.57
N GLU A 237 -8.88 -6.74 -8.66
CA GLU A 237 -8.14 -7.27 -7.53
C GLU A 237 -9.03 -8.04 -6.56
N HIS A 238 -10.27 -7.60 -6.34
CA HIS A 238 -11.20 -8.28 -5.45
C HIS A 238 -11.52 -9.68 -5.99
N ALA A 239 -11.86 -9.77 -7.28
CA ALA A 239 -12.13 -11.03 -7.96
C ALA A 239 -10.90 -11.93 -8.03
N TYR A 240 -9.72 -11.35 -8.30
CA TYR A 240 -8.46 -12.06 -8.35
C TYR A 240 -8.13 -12.73 -7.01
N LEU A 241 -8.17 -11.97 -5.91
CA LEU A 241 -7.86 -12.49 -4.58
C LEU A 241 -8.90 -13.51 -4.13
N ALA A 242 -10.20 -13.27 -4.37
CA ALA A 242 -11.26 -14.24 -4.09
C ALA A 242 -10.99 -15.57 -4.80
N GLN A 243 -10.69 -15.53 -6.10
CA GLN A 243 -10.36 -16.71 -6.90
C GLN A 243 -9.11 -17.44 -6.39
N LYS A 244 -8.04 -16.71 -6.06
CA LYS A 244 -6.77 -17.32 -5.59
C LYS A 244 -6.89 -17.93 -4.20
N MET A 245 -7.71 -17.36 -3.33
CA MET A 245 -8.02 -17.91 -2.01
C MET A 245 -9.05 -19.05 -2.07
N GLY A 246 -9.80 -19.19 -3.16
CA GLY A 246 -10.97 -20.07 -3.20
C GLY A 246 -12.12 -19.57 -2.32
N ALA A 247 -12.19 -18.26 -2.08
CA ALA A 247 -13.25 -17.61 -1.32
C ALA A 247 -14.35 -17.09 -2.25
N GLU A 248 -15.57 -16.96 -1.72
CA GLU A 248 -16.70 -16.43 -2.49
C GLU A 248 -16.59 -14.91 -2.65
N LEU A 249 -16.71 -14.41 -3.88
CA LEU A 249 -16.82 -12.98 -4.15
C LEU A 249 -18.30 -12.58 -4.06
N VAL A 250 -18.63 -11.69 -3.12
CA VAL A 250 -20.02 -11.30 -2.82
C VAL A 250 -20.18 -9.78 -2.83
N GLU A 251 -21.40 -9.33 -3.11
CA GLU A 251 -21.85 -7.95 -2.89
C GLU A 251 -22.82 -7.89 -1.70
N GLY A 252 -23.10 -6.69 -1.17
CA GLY A 252 -23.97 -6.52 0.00
C GLY A 252 -25.35 -7.19 -0.15
N ARG A 253 -25.91 -7.21 -1.36
CA ARG A 253 -27.20 -7.85 -1.68
C ARG A 253 -27.21 -9.37 -1.55
N ASP A 254 -26.04 -10.01 -1.66
CA ASP A 254 -25.90 -11.47 -1.55
C ASP A 254 -25.89 -11.92 -0.09
N LEU A 255 -25.71 -10.97 0.84
CA LEU A 255 -25.63 -11.20 2.26
C LEU A 255 -26.89 -10.69 2.97
N VAL A 256 -27.24 -11.35 4.07
CA VAL A 256 -28.37 -10.98 4.92
C VAL A 256 -28.08 -11.38 6.35
N ILE A 257 -28.61 -10.61 7.30
CA ILE A 257 -28.60 -11.00 8.71
C ILE A 257 -29.89 -11.77 9.00
N ALA A 258 -29.73 -13.02 9.40
CA ALA A 258 -30.83 -13.93 9.72
C ALA A 258 -30.43 -14.81 10.90
N ASP A 259 -31.38 -15.07 11.80
CA ASP A 259 -31.17 -15.81 13.05
C ASP A 259 -30.01 -15.25 13.91
N GLY A 260 -29.73 -13.96 13.76
CA GLY A 260 -28.65 -13.27 14.45
C GLY A 260 -27.24 -13.56 13.92
N TYR A 261 -27.11 -14.19 12.75
CA TYR A 261 -25.84 -14.45 12.07
C TYR A 261 -25.82 -13.78 10.70
N LEU A 262 -24.61 -13.53 10.18
CA LEU A 262 -24.43 -13.16 8.79
C LEU A 262 -24.55 -14.43 7.92
N GLN A 263 -25.40 -14.36 6.90
CA GLN A 263 -25.64 -15.47 5.99
C GLN A 263 -25.62 -15.02 4.54
N MET A 264 -25.03 -15.84 3.68
CA MET A 264 -25.00 -15.69 2.24
C MET A 264 -26.17 -16.43 1.61
N ARG A 265 -26.82 -15.79 0.63
CA ARG A 265 -27.91 -16.38 -0.15
C ARG A 265 -27.35 -17.35 -1.18
N THR A 266 -27.80 -18.60 -1.14
CA THR A 266 -27.47 -19.62 -2.14
C THR A 266 -28.73 -20.26 -2.70
N THR A 267 -28.62 -20.99 -3.80
CA THR A 267 -29.73 -21.78 -4.36
C THR A 267 -30.18 -22.90 -3.44
N CYS A 268 -29.32 -23.37 -2.53
CA CYS A 268 -29.62 -24.40 -1.53
C CYS A 268 -30.12 -23.83 -0.19
N GLY A 269 -30.29 -22.50 -0.08
CA GLY A 269 -30.69 -21.82 1.14
C GLY A 269 -29.61 -20.88 1.67
N LEU A 270 -29.73 -20.49 2.94
CA LEU A 270 -28.81 -19.56 3.59
C LEU A 270 -27.58 -20.33 4.12
N LYS A 271 -26.38 -19.85 3.77
CA LYS A 271 -25.10 -20.38 4.26
C LYS A 271 -24.47 -19.37 5.21
N ARG A 272 -24.09 -19.78 6.41
CA ARG A 272 -23.41 -18.91 7.37
C ARG A 272 -22.07 -18.41 6.81
N VAL A 273 -21.77 -17.14 7.08
CA VAL A 273 -20.49 -16.48 6.79
C VAL A 273 -19.84 -16.10 8.11
N ASP A 274 -18.57 -16.47 8.28
CA ASP A 274 -17.85 -16.33 9.55
C ASP A 274 -16.80 -15.21 9.48
N VAL A 275 -16.22 -14.98 8.29
CA VAL A 275 -15.19 -13.95 8.08
C VAL A 275 -15.47 -13.20 6.79
N ILE A 276 -15.40 -11.87 6.85
CA ILE A 276 -15.50 -10.96 5.70
C ILE A 276 -14.15 -10.31 5.47
N TYR A 277 -13.54 -10.55 4.31
CA TYR A 277 -12.53 -9.65 3.77
C TYR A 277 -13.24 -8.50 3.05
N ARG A 278 -13.35 -7.35 3.71
CA ARG A 278 -14.08 -6.20 3.16
C ARG A 278 -13.20 -5.41 2.20
N ARG A 279 -13.80 -5.03 1.07
CA ARG A 279 -13.23 -4.10 0.08
C ARG A 279 -14.13 -2.88 -0.12
N ILE A 280 -14.88 -2.54 0.93
CA ILE A 280 -15.82 -1.42 1.02
C ILE A 280 -15.38 -0.56 2.20
N ASP A 281 -15.44 0.77 2.02
CA ASP A 281 -15.15 1.73 3.09
C ASP A 281 -16.17 1.65 4.24
N ASP A 282 -15.72 1.97 5.45
CA ASP A 282 -16.51 1.80 6.68
C ASP A 282 -17.88 2.48 6.60
N ASP A 283 -17.92 3.71 6.08
CA ASP A 283 -19.14 4.51 5.91
C ASP A 283 -20.26 3.81 5.15
N PHE A 284 -19.90 2.88 4.26
CA PHE A 284 -20.83 2.22 3.35
C PHE A 284 -21.19 0.80 3.80
N ILE A 285 -20.54 0.26 4.83
CA ILE A 285 -20.63 -1.17 5.17
C ILE A 285 -21.93 -1.56 5.88
N ASP A 286 -22.53 -0.64 6.63
CA ASP A 286 -23.79 -0.87 7.37
C ASP A 286 -24.64 0.41 7.39
N PRO A 287 -25.74 0.46 6.63
CA PRO A 287 -26.61 1.64 6.57
C PRO A 287 -27.36 1.94 7.88
N LEU A 288 -27.45 0.99 8.82
CA LEU A 288 -28.08 1.25 10.12
C LEU A 288 -27.13 1.94 11.11
N ALA A 289 -25.82 1.84 10.88
CA ALA A 289 -24.79 2.41 11.76
C ALA A 289 -24.08 3.63 11.16
N PHE A 290 -23.98 3.70 9.84
CA PHE A 290 -23.20 4.70 9.10
C PHE A 290 -24.08 5.48 8.10
N LYS A 291 -23.76 5.44 6.80
CA LYS A 291 -24.55 6.16 5.77
C LYS A 291 -25.86 5.44 5.47
N PRO A 292 -27.03 6.04 5.78
CA PRO A 292 -28.33 5.38 5.62
C PRO A 292 -28.69 5.11 4.16
N ASP A 293 -28.18 5.93 3.24
CA ASP A 293 -28.42 5.79 1.79
C ASP A 293 -27.47 4.79 1.11
N SER A 294 -26.59 4.12 1.87
CA SER A 294 -25.67 3.12 1.30
C SER A 294 -26.44 1.90 0.79
N LEU A 295 -26.24 1.58 -0.49
CA LEU A 295 -26.73 0.35 -1.14
C LEU A 295 -25.67 -0.76 -1.19
N LEU A 296 -24.45 -0.48 -0.72
CA LEU A 296 -23.31 -1.40 -0.81
C LEU A 296 -23.20 -2.31 0.43
N GLY A 297 -23.70 -1.83 1.57
CA GLY A 297 -23.55 -2.47 2.87
C GLY A 297 -24.61 -3.51 3.20
N ILE A 298 -24.50 -4.05 4.41
CA ILE A 298 -25.41 -5.06 4.97
C ILE A 298 -26.05 -4.46 6.23
N PRO A 299 -27.37 -4.20 6.24
CA PRO A 299 -28.06 -3.62 7.39
C PRO A 299 -27.88 -4.46 8.66
N GLY A 300 -27.30 -3.87 9.72
CA GLY A 300 -27.11 -4.47 11.04
C GLY A 300 -25.79 -5.23 11.22
N LEU A 301 -24.88 -5.18 10.24
CA LEU A 301 -23.62 -5.91 10.26
C LEU A 301 -22.73 -5.52 11.45
N LEU A 302 -22.71 -4.22 11.83
CA LEU A 302 -21.90 -3.75 12.94
C LEU A 302 -22.29 -4.43 14.25
N GLU A 303 -23.58 -4.68 14.47
CA GLU A 303 -24.08 -5.32 15.69
C GLU A 303 -23.68 -6.80 15.75
N VAL A 304 -23.79 -7.53 14.62
CA VAL A 304 -23.34 -8.93 14.54
C VAL A 304 -21.83 -9.04 14.75
N TYR A 305 -21.06 -8.08 14.22
CA TYR A 305 -19.63 -7.99 14.45
C TYR A 305 -19.29 -7.71 15.91
N ARG A 306 -19.96 -6.75 16.55
CA ARG A 306 -19.79 -6.44 17.99
C ARG A 306 -20.12 -7.62 18.90
N GLN A 307 -21.07 -8.47 18.51
CA GLN A 307 -21.43 -9.69 19.22
C GLN A 307 -20.42 -10.84 19.01
N GLY A 308 -19.37 -10.63 18.22
CA GLY A 308 -18.34 -11.64 17.94
C GLY A 308 -18.82 -12.79 17.06
N ARG A 309 -19.91 -12.61 16.31
CA ARG A 309 -20.53 -13.68 15.49
C ARG A 309 -20.00 -13.76 14.06
N VAL A 310 -19.30 -12.72 13.63
CA VAL A 310 -18.61 -12.60 12.35
C VAL A 310 -17.33 -11.81 12.57
N ALA A 311 -16.28 -12.06 11.81
CA ALA A 311 -15.07 -11.24 11.79
C ALA A 311 -15.02 -10.38 10.52
N ILE A 312 -14.42 -9.18 10.62
CA ILE A 312 -14.27 -8.25 9.50
C ILE A 312 -12.80 -7.86 9.39
N ALA A 313 -12.21 -8.06 8.22
CA ALA A 313 -10.83 -7.74 7.90
C ALA A 313 -10.78 -6.71 6.76
N ASN A 314 -10.18 -5.53 6.90
CA ASN A 314 -9.71 -4.93 8.17
C ASN A 314 -10.86 -4.57 9.12
N ALA A 315 -10.56 -4.39 10.41
CA ALA A 315 -11.54 -3.90 11.36
C ALA A 315 -12.11 -2.54 10.93
N LEU A 316 -13.27 -2.18 11.48
CA LEU A 316 -13.90 -0.88 11.23
C LEU A 316 -13.21 0.20 12.08
N GLY A 317 -13.03 1.40 11.54
CA GLY A 317 -12.42 2.53 12.26
C GLY A 317 -10.89 2.59 12.14
N THR A 318 -10.25 1.74 11.34
CA THR A 318 -8.79 1.80 11.13
C THR A 318 -8.34 3.11 10.47
N GLY A 319 -9.24 3.83 9.81
CA GLY A 319 -8.94 5.08 9.10
C GLY A 319 -8.47 6.24 9.98
N VAL A 320 -8.58 6.15 11.32
CA VAL A 320 -7.95 7.15 12.20
C VAL A 320 -6.43 7.01 12.24
N ALA A 321 -5.90 5.80 11.98
CA ALA A 321 -4.48 5.51 12.02
C ALA A 321 -3.73 5.86 10.72
N ASP A 322 -4.44 6.01 9.59
CA ASP A 322 -3.86 6.50 8.32
C ASP A 322 -4.08 7.99 8.06
N ASP A 323 -4.62 8.75 9.03
CA ASP A 323 -4.69 10.20 8.92
C ASP A 323 -3.27 10.80 8.84
N LYS A 324 -3.04 11.67 7.85
CA LYS A 324 -1.71 12.23 7.57
C LYS A 324 -1.12 13.07 8.70
N VAL A 325 -1.94 13.62 9.60
CA VAL A 325 -1.45 14.28 10.81
C VAL A 325 -1.08 13.23 11.86
N ILE A 326 -1.91 12.19 12.04
CA ILE A 326 -1.63 11.08 12.98
C ILE A 326 -0.37 10.30 12.58
N TYR A 327 -0.10 10.18 11.28
CA TYR A 327 1.15 9.62 10.74
C TYR A 327 2.40 10.22 11.40
N THR A 328 2.41 11.53 11.70
CA THR A 328 3.57 12.21 12.32
C THR A 328 3.85 11.74 13.75
N TYR A 329 2.86 11.17 14.42
CA TYR A 329 2.95 10.67 15.80
C TYR A 329 3.34 9.19 15.89
N VAL A 330 3.40 8.46 14.77
CA VAL A 330 3.77 7.02 14.79
C VAL A 330 5.10 6.73 15.49
N PRO A 331 6.18 7.54 15.31
CA PRO A 331 7.39 7.41 16.11
C PRO A 331 7.15 7.51 17.63
N ALA A 332 6.25 8.39 18.07
CA ALA A 332 5.87 8.52 19.48
C ALA A 332 5.02 7.33 19.94
N MET A 333 4.14 6.79 19.08
CA MET A 333 3.37 5.57 19.36
C MET A 333 4.28 4.38 19.59
N ILE A 334 5.31 4.19 18.76
CA ILE A 334 6.30 3.10 18.91
C ILE A 334 6.98 3.19 20.28
N ARG A 335 7.49 4.38 20.65
CA ARG A 335 8.12 4.59 21.97
C ARG A 335 7.14 4.37 23.11
N TYR A 336 5.90 4.83 22.98
CA TYR A 336 4.90 4.78 24.03
C TYR A 336 4.38 3.36 24.28
N TYR A 337 4.00 2.64 23.21
CA TYR A 337 3.39 1.31 23.33
C TYR A 337 4.42 0.18 23.43
N LEU A 338 5.55 0.30 22.72
CA LEU A 338 6.55 -0.78 22.63
C LEU A 338 7.78 -0.51 23.51
N GLY A 339 8.02 0.74 23.93
CA GLY A 339 9.24 1.09 24.67
C GLY A 339 10.51 1.01 23.82
N GLU A 340 10.36 1.06 22.50
CA GLU A 340 11.44 0.90 21.52
C GLU A 340 11.69 2.21 20.74
N ASP A 341 12.89 2.36 20.17
CA ASP A 341 13.13 3.41 19.18
C ASP A 341 12.65 2.98 17.78
N PRO A 342 12.06 3.89 16.99
CA PRO A 342 11.61 3.59 15.63
C PRO A 342 12.75 3.13 14.73
N ILE A 343 12.59 1.97 14.09
CA ILE A 343 13.55 1.44 13.12
C ILE A 343 13.43 2.16 11.77
N LEU A 344 12.20 2.44 11.34
CA LEU A 344 11.93 3.14 10.08
C LEU A 344 11.74 4.63 10.33
N ASN A 345 12.33 5.45 9.45
CA ASN A 345 12.16 6.90 9.51
C ASN A 345 10.80 7.31 8.96
N ASN A 346 10.21 8.34 9.57
CA ASN A 346 9.16 9.12 8.93
C ASN A 346 9.79 10.24 8.12
N VAL A 347 9.12 10.66 7.05
CA VAL A 347 9.45 11.92 6.36
C VAL A 347 9.24 13.08 7.35
N PRO A 348 10.23 13.97 7.53
CA PRO A 348 10.06 15.19 8.32
C PRO A 348 8.86 15.98 7.80
N THR A 349 7.84 16.11 8.64
CA THR A 349 6.54 16.67 8.28
C THR A 349 6.20 17.81 9.22
N PHE A 350 5.90 18.96 8.64
CA PHE A 350 5.40 20.14 9.33
C PHE A 350 3.88 20.07 9.46
N LEU A 351 3.41 20.39 10.66
CA LEU A 351 2.03 20.37 11.08
C LEU A 351 1.46 21.78 11.04
N CYS A 352 0.62 22.11 10.04
CA CYS A 352 0.12 23.47 9.89
C CYS A 352 -0.84 23.92 11.02
N TRP A 353 -1.32 23.00 11.85
CA TRP A 353 -2.12 23.36 13.04
C TRP A 353 -1.27 24.00 14.14
N GLU A 354 0.01 23.65 14.25
CA GLU A 354 0.99 24.29 15.15
C GLU A 354 1.39 25.66 14.58
N GLU A 355 1.31 26.71 15.41
CA GLU A 355 1.47 28.09 14.96
C GLU A 355 2.87 28.36 14.36
N ASP A 356 3.93 27.94 15.06
CA ASP A 356 5.32 28.14 14.60
C ASP A 356 5.61 27.37 13.30
N GLN A 357 5.09 26.14 13.19
CA GLN A 357 5.28 25.34 11.99
C GLN A 357 4.46 25.90 10.83
N ARG A 358 3.25 26.39 11.08
CA ARG A 358 2.42 27.06 10.07
C ARG A 358 3.11 28.30 9.51
N ALA A 359 3.69 29.13 10.38
CA ALA A 359 4.44 30.31 9.96
C ALA A 359 5.60 29.91 9.03
N TYR A 360 6.39 28.91 9.43
CA TYR A 360 7.46 28.38 8.58
C TYR A 360 6.94 27.88 7.23
N VAL A 361 5.83 27.13 7.21
CA VAL A 361 5.25 26.60 5.97
C VAL A 361 4.80 27.73 5.05
N LEU A 362 4.11 28.73 5.57
CA LEU A 362 3.63 29.88 4.79
C LEU A 362 4.79 30.69 4.20
N ASP A 363 5.88 30.85 4.95
CA ASP A 363 7.07 31.58 4.50
C ASP A 363 7.91 30.82 3.45
N HIS A 364 7.80 29.49 3.38
CA HIS A 364 8.60 28.63 2.50
C HIS A 364 7.75 27.74 1.57
N LEU A 365 6.56 28.22 1.18
CA LEU A 365 5.63 27.47 0.32
C LEU A 365 6.23 27.10 -1.04
N ASP A 366 7.26 27.81 -1.49
CA ASP A 366 7.99 27.57 -2.74
C ASP A 366 9.01 26.44 -2.66
N GLU A 367 9.37 25.97 -1.45
CA GLU A 367 10.34 24.89 -1.22
C GLU A 367 9.68 23.56 -0.79
N LEU A 368 8.43 23.63 -0.33
CA LEU A 368 7.72 22.54 0.33
C LEU A 368 6.67 21.88 -0.57
N VAL A 369 6.32 20.64 -0.22
CA VAL A 369 5.15 19.94 -0.77
C VAL A 369 4.05 19.95 0.29
N VAL A 370 2.93 20.61 -0.02
CA VAL A 370 1.76 20.68 0.87
C VAL A 370 0.73 19.64 0.47
N LYS A 371 0.15 18.93 1.44
CA LYS A 371 -0.88 17.90 1.23
C LYS A 371 -2.06 18.13 2.19
N ALA A 372 -3.28 17.98 1.67
CA ALA A 372 -4.47 17.90 2.51
C ALA A 372 -4.46 16.61 3.37
N ALA A 373 -4.87 16.69 4.63
CA ALA A 373 -4.74 15.63 5.62
C ALA A 373 -5.75 14.49 5.44
N GLY A 374 -6.97 14.80 4.98
CA GLY A 374 -8.08 13.83 4.85
C GLY A 374 -8.35 13.30 3.43
N GLU A 375 -7.67 13.82 2.40
CA GLU A 375 -7.90 13.41 1.00
C GLU A 375 -6.91 12.32 0.55
N SER A 376 -7.35 11.40 -0.30
CA SER A 376 -6.52 10.35 -0.91
C SER A 376 -6.24 10.62 -2.40
N GLY A 377 -5.21 9.98 -2.96
CA GLY A 377 -5.02 9.91 -4.41
C GLY A 377 -4.45 11.16 -5.11
N GLY A 378 -3.77 12.05 -4.40
CA GLY A 378 -3.08 13.20 -4.99
C GLY A 378 -3.95 14.43 -5.26
N TYR A 379 -5.24 14.36 -4.93
CA TYR A 379 -6.10 15.55 -4.81
C TYR A 379 -5.67 16.36 -3.57
N GLY A 380 -5.75 17.70 -3.66
CA GLY A 380 -5.37 18.59 -2.55
C GLY A 380 -3.85 18.70 -2.29
N MET A 381 -3.01 18.60 -3.32
CA MET A 381 -1.55 18.68 -3.22
C MET A 381 -0.97 19.89 -3.96
N LEU A 382 -0.01 20.59 -3.34
CA LEU A 382 0.82 21.65 -3.93
C LEU A 382 2.27 21.19 -3.97
N ILE A 383 2.92 21.25 -5.13
CA ILE A 383 4.38 21.06 -5.25
C ILE A 383 5.00 22.44 -5.37
N GLY A 384 5.41 23.02 -4.23
CA GLY A 384 5.93 24.38 -4.13
C GLY A 384 6.89 24.80 -5.24
N PRO A 385 7.97 24.03 -5.50
CA PRO A 385 8.98 24.38 -6.50
C PRO A 385 8.46 24.43 -7.94
N GLN A 386 7.34 23.78 -8.23
CA GLN A 386 6.74 23.70 -9.57
C GLN A 386 5.46 24.54 -9.70
N ALA A 387 4.92 25.02 -8.57
CA ALA A 387 3.68 25.78 -8.53
C ALA A 387 3.90 27.26 -8.87
N SER A 388 2.90 27.85 -9.51
CA SER A 388 2.83 29.29 -9.74
C SER A 388 2.58 30.07 -8.45
N GLU A 389 2.89 31.36 -8.47
CA GLU A 389 2.65 32.26 -7.34
C GLU A 389 1.16 32.32 -6.96
N GLU A 390 0.27 32.32 -7.94
CA GLU A 390 -1.19 32.32 -7.72
C GLU A 390 -1.66 31.05 -7.01
N GLU A 391 -1.12 29.88 -7.38
CA GLU A 391 -1.42 28.61 -6.72
C GLU A 391 -0.90 28.58 -5.28
N ARG A 392 0.30 29.10 -5.05
CA ARG A 392 0.87 29.22 -3.69
C ARG A 392 0.01 30.11 -2.81
N GLN A 393 -0.42 31.28 -3.30
CA GLN A 393 -1.31 32.19 -2.56
C GLN A 393 -2.70 31.61 -2.31
N LYS A 394 -3.22 30.80 -3.23
CA LYS A 394 -4.45 30.03 -3.00
C LYS A 394 -4.27 29.05 -1.85
N PHE A 395 -3.21 28.25 -1.87
CA PHE A 395 -2.93 27.29 -0.80
C PHE A 395 -2.62 27.98 0.54
N ALA A 396 -1.93 29.11 0.55
CA ALA A 396 -1.70 29.91 1.75
C ALA A 396 -3.02 30.28 2.46
N ARG A 397 -4.02 30.76 1.69
CA ARG A 397 -5.35 31.06 2.22
C ARG A 397 -6.06 29.83 2.77
N LEU A 398 -6.03 28.72 2.04
CA LEU A 398 -6.64 27.46 2.49
C LEU A 398 -6.01 26.93 3.79
N ILE A 399 -4.68 27.04 3.92
CA ILE A 399 -3.95 26.66 5.14
C ILE A 399 -4.36 27.57 6.31
N GLN A 400 -4.52 28.87 6.09
CA GLN A 400 -4.95 29.80 7.14
C GLN A 400 -6.41 29.56 7.56
N GLU A 401 -7.29 29.21 6.63
CA GLU A 401 -8.71 28.94 6.89
C GLU A 401 -8.92 27.62 7.65
N ASN A 402 -8.16 26.57 7.32
CA ASN A 402 -8.27 25.27 7.98
C ASN A 402 -6.91 24.61 8.18
N PRO A 403 -6.11 25.09 9.16
CA PRO A 403 -4.73 24.66 9.33
C PRO A 403 -4.57 23.18 9.69
N ARG A 404 -5.52 22.58 10.40
CA ARG A 404 -5.53 21.13 10.73
C ARG A 404 -5.65 20.25 9.49
N ASN A 405 -6.25 20.76 8.42
CA ASN A 405 -6.41 19.99 7.20
C ASN A 405 -5.16 19.96 6.32
N TYR A 406 -4.04 20.58 6.71
CA TYR A 406 -2.83 20.62 5.88
C TYR A 406 -1.58 20.19 6.64
N ILE A 407 -0.72 19.46 5.93
CA ILE A 407 0.65 19.15 6.32
C ILE A 407 1.60 19.58 5.21
N ALA A 408 2.85 19.85 5.56
CA ALA A 408 3.89 20.15 4.57
C ALA A 408 5.14 19.30 4.80
N GLN A 409 5.80 18.91 3.72
CA GLN A 409 7.01 18.10 3.75
C GLN A 409 8.08 18.75 2.88
N LYS A 410 9.35 18.61 3.26
CA LYS A 410 10.45 18.99 2.36
C LYS A 410 10.42 18.10 1.13
N THR A 411 10.77 18.66 -0.02
CA THR A 411 10.90 17.89 -1.26
C THR A 411 12.05 16.89 -1.10
N LEU A 412 11.73 15.61 -0.92
CA LEU A 412 12.73 14.54 -0.87
C LEU A 412 13.28 14.27 -2.28
N SER A 413 14.60 14.16 -2.40
CA SER A 413 15.23 13.63 -3.61
C SER A 413 15.03 12.12 -3.64
N LEU A 414 13.90 11.69 -4.20
CA LEU A 414 13.52 10.28 -4.32
C LEU A 414 14.55 9.50 -5.14
N SER A 415 14.81 8.26 -4.76
CA SER A 415 15.64 7.34 -5.53
C SER A 415 15.10 7.15 -6.95
N ARG A 416 15.98 6.75 -7.86
CA ARG A 416 15.65 6.48 -9.26
C ARG A 416 15.92 5.03 -9.61
N SER A 417 15.11 4.50 -10.51
CA SER A 417 15.34 3.21 -11.15
C SER A 417 15.42 3.42 -12.66
N PRO A 418 16.34 2.72 -13.35
CA PRO A 418 16.36 2.71 -14.81
C PRO A 418 15.01 2.19 -15.32
N THR A 419 14.38 2.93 -16.23
CA THR A 419 13.05 2.62 -16.78
C THR A 419 13.11 2.74 -18.30
N LEU A 420 12.55 1.77 -19.01
CA LEU A 420 12.52 1.73 -20.46
C LEU A 420 11.38 2.62 -20.98
N ILE A 421 11.74 3.76 -21.58
CA ILE A 421 10.82 4.70 -22.20
C ILE A 421 11.26 4.88 -23.65
N ASP A 422 10.36 4.57 -24.58
CA ASP A 422 10.58 4.71 -26.03
C ASP A 422 11.87 4.03 -26.56
N GLY A 423 12.31 2.95 -25.90
CA GLY A 423 13.53 2.22 -26.26
C GLY A 423 14.81 2.70 -25.58
N GLU A 424 14.74 3.76 -24.77
CA GLU A 424 15.86 4.29 -24.01
C GLU A 424 15.67 4.07 -22.51
N LEU A 425 16.78 3.91 -21.78
CA LEU A 425 16.74 3.85 -20.33
C LEU A 425 16.85 5.25 -19.73
N VAL A 426 15.85 5.60 -18.93
CA VAL A 426 15.78 6.89 -18.25
C VAL A 426 15.61 6.66 -16.74
N GLY A 427 16.36 7.41 -15.94
CA GLY A 427 16.26 7.33 -14.48
C GLY A 427 14.95 7.97 -14.02
N CYS A 428 14.02 7.13 -13.54
CA CYS A 428 12.69 7.57 -13.12
C CYS A 428 12.50 7.34 -11.63
N HIS A 429 11.81 8.26 -10.96
CA HIS A 429 11.56 8.17 -9.53
C HIS A 429 10.61 7.02 -9.20
N VAL A 430 10.88 6.30 -8.11
CA VAL A 430 10.13 5.12 -7.69
C VAL A 430 9.74 5.18 -6.21
N ASP A 431 8.68 4.48 -5.87
CA ASP A 431 8.33 4.14 -4.50
C ASP A 431 8.09 2.64 -4.33
N LEU A 432 7.96 2.18 -3.09
CA LEU A 432 7.65 0.79 -2.77
C LEU A 432 6.47 0.73 -1.81
N ARG A 433 5.50 -0.13 -2.09
CA ARG A 433 4.48 -0.53 -1.13
C ARG A 433 4.62 -2.02 -0.76
N PRO A 434 5.36 -2.37 0.30
CA PRO A 434 5.23 -3.67 0.95
C PRO A 434 3.82 -3.89 1.50
N TYR A 435 3.41 -5.16 1.54
CA TYR A 435 2.16 -5.59 2.16
C TYR A 435 2.45 -6.43 3.41
N ILE A 436 1.73 -6.12 4.46
CA ILE A 436 1.82 -6.75 5.76
C ILE A 436 0.50 -7.48 6.02
N LEU A 437 0.58 -8.74 6.45
CA LEU A 437 -0.53 -9.56 6.92
C LEU A 437 -0.37 -9.80 8.42
N CYS A 438 -1.38 -9.45 9.21
CA CYS A 438 -1.41 -9.66 10.65
C CYS A 438 -2.52 -10.66 11.00
N GLY A 439 -2.12 -11.90 11.25
CA GLY A 439 -2.99 -12.96 11.80
C GLY A 439 -2.36 -13.53 13.06
N GLU A 440 -2.24 -14.85 13.15
CA GLU A 440 -1.50 -15.51 14.24
C GLU A 440 -0.04 -15.02 14.32
N THR A 441 0.55 -14.76 13.16
CA THR A 441 1.86 -14.15 13.03
C THR A 441 1.79 -12.95 12.08
N ILE A 442 2.79 -12.07 12.18
CA ILE A 442 2.94 -10.94 11.24
C ILE A 442 3.81 -11.42 10.08
N HIS A 443 3.20 -11.58 8.91
CA HIS A 443 3.87 -11.93 7.67
C HIS A 443 4.05 -10.68 6.79
N ILE A 444 5.24 -10.52 6.21
CA ILE A 444 5.52 -9.46 5.25
C ILE A 444 6.08 -10.13 4.01
N THR A 445 5.40 -9.95 2.89
CA THR A 445 5.80 -10.60 1.65
C THR A 445 7.06 -9.93 1.09
N PRO A 446 8.11 -10.68 0.73
CA PRO A 446 9.37 -10.13 0.26
C PRO A 446 9.19 -9.34 -1.04
N GLY A 447 9.30 -8.02 -0.94
CA GLY A 447 9.09 -7.07 -2.02
C GLY A 447 7.84 -6.21 -1.79
N GLY A 448 7.09 -5.98 -2.87
CA GLY A 448 5.91 -5.11 -2.82
C GLY A 448 5.62 -4.49 -4.19
N PHE A 449 4.55 -3.70 -4.22
CA PHE A 449 4.16 -2.98 -5.42
C PHE A 449 5.05 -1.76 -5.60
N THR A 450 5.95 -1.80 -6.59
CA THR A 450 6.77 -0.64 -6.97
C THR A 450 6.03 0.18 -8.02
N ARG A 451 5.79 1.46 -7.74
CA ARG A 451 5.29 2.42 -8.73
C ARG A 451 6.44 3.26 -9.27
N VAL A 452 6.31 3.69 -10.51
CA VAL A 452 7.33 4.47 -11.22
C VAL A 452 6.71 5.66 -11.94
N ALA A 453 7.37 6.82 -11.84
CA ALA A 453 6.98 8.02 -12.57
C ALA A 453 7.42 7.91 -14.03
N MET A 454 6.52 7.44 -14.90
CA MET A 454 6.82 7.15 -16.33
C MET A 454 7.07 8.41 -17.19
N ARG A 455 6.93 9.61 -16.61
CA ARG A 455 7.26 10.88 -17.29
C ARG A 455 8.60 11.39 -16.79
N LYS A 456 9.53 11.67 -17.72
CA LYS A 456 10.86 12.21 -17.43
C LYS A 456 10.76 13.45 -16.52
N GLY A 457 11.46 13.40 -15.38
CA GLY A 457 11.50 14.48 -14.38
C GLY A 457 10.26 14.60 -13.48
N SER A 458 9.25 13.75 -13.65
CA SER A 458 8.07 13.73 -12.79
C SER A 458 8.37 13.05 -11.45
N LEU A 459 7.81 13.57 -10.37
CA LEU A 459 7.74 12.92 -9.05
C LEU A 459 6.42 12.19 -8.84
N VAL A 460 5.48 12.31 -9.80
CA VAL A 460 4.15 11.72 -9.71
C VAL A 460 4.23 10.25 -10.12
N VAL A 461 4.16 9.38 -9.11
CA VAL A 461 4.14 7.91 -9.25
C VAL A 461 2.73 7.33 -9.20
N ASN A 462 1.70 8.15 -8.95
CA ASN A 462 0.33 7.68 -8.83
C ASN A 462 -0.23 7.17 -10.17
N SER A 463 -0.75 5.94 -10.18
CA SER A 463 -1.34 5.28 -11.36
C SER A 463 -2.49 6.09 -11.98
N SER A 464 -3.27 6.83 -11.17
CA SER A 464 -4.35 7.68 -11.69
C SER A 464 -3.86 8.88 -12.52
N GLN A 465 -2.59 9.24 -12.39
CA GLN A 465 -1.95 10.38 -13.06
C GLN A 465 -0.82 9.95 -14.03
N GLY A 466 -0.83 8.68 -14.47
CA GLY A 466 0.13 8.16 -15.46
C GLY A 466 1.37 7.49 -14.87
N GLY A 467 1.35 7.14 -13.58
CA GLY A 467 2.34 6.25 -12.97
C GLY A 467 2.29 4.83 -13.56
N GLY A 468 3.46 4.24 -13.76
CA GLY A 468 3.63 2.84 -14.14
C GLY A 468 3.98 1.96 -12.95
N SER A 469 4.27 0.69 -13.22
CA SER A 469 4.70 -0.27 -12.21
C SER A 469 5.91 -1.08 -12.66
N LYS A 470 6.65 -1.60 -11.69
CA LYS A 470 7.78 -2.52 -11.87
C LYS A 470 7.62 -3.70 -10.92
N ASP A 471 8.25 -4.82 -11.26
CA ASP A 471 8.46 -5.90 -10.29
C ASP A 471 9.58 -5.51 -9.31
N THR A 472 9.46 -5.94 -8.06
CA THR A 472 10.46 -5.75 -7.01
C THR A 472 11.05 -7.09 -6.64
N TRP A 473 12.35 -7.29 -6.86
CA TRP A 473 13.05 -8.53 -6.55
C TRP A 473 13.85 -8.36 -5.27
N VAL A 474 13.46 -9.09 -4.22
CA VAL A 474 14.29 -9.29 -3.04
C VAL A 474 15.12 -10.54 -3.27
N LEU A 475 16.44 -10.41 -3.23
CA LEU A 475 17.37 -11.51 -3.51
C LEU A 475 17.82 -12.18 -2.20
N THR A 476 17.94 -13.50 -2.21
CA THR A 476 18.54 -14.29 -1.11
C THR A 476 20.01 -13.93 -0.91
N GLU A 477 20.54 -14.17 0.29
CA GLU A 477 21.97 -14.05 0.52
C GLU A 477 22.75 -15.07 -0.32
N SER A 478 23.93 -14.68 -0.80
CA SER A 478 24.76 -15.48 -1.72
C SER A 478 25.16 -16.85 -1.15
N SER A 479 25.11 -17.02 0.18
CA SER A 479 25.39 -18.28 0.89
C SER A 479 24.28 -19.34 0.74
N ASP A 480 23.03 -18.95 0.52
CA ASP A 480 21.89 -19.88 0.41
C ASP A 480 21.79 -20.53 -0.98
N PHE A 481 22.45 -19.93 -1.97
CA PHE A 481 22.54 -20.49 -3.33
C PHE A 481 23.44 -21.73 -3.42
N ASN A 482 24.47 -21.80 -2.56
CA ASN A 482 25.40 -22.93 -2.57
C ASN A 482 24.87 -24.13 -1.76
N SER A 483 24.00 -23.91 -0.77
CA SER A 483 23.40 -25.01 0.01
C SER A 483 22.30 -25.74 -0.78
N SER A 484 21.51 -25.00 -1.57
CA SER A 484 20.44 -25.55 -2.41
C SER A 484 20.93 -26.31 -3.66
N GLN A 485 22.11 -25.98 -4.20
CA GLN A 485 22.74 -26.78 -5.27
C GLN A 485 23.45 -28.05 -4.77
N SER A 486 23.75 -28.14 -3.47
CA SER A 486 24.39 -29.33 -2.89
C SER A 486 23.41 -30.48 -2.57
N GLN A 487 22.10 -30.23 -2.72
CA GLN A 487 21.03 -31.20 -2.43
C GLN A 487 20.16 -31.54 -3.66
N ALA A 488 20.54 -31.11 -4.87
CA ALA A 488 19.83 -31.41 -6.12
C ALA A 488 20.56 -32.45 -6.98
#